data_AF-A0ABD6EYD7-F1
#
_entry.id   AF-A0ABD6EYD7-F1
#
_cell.length_a   1.000
_cell.length_b   1.000
_cell.length_c   1.000
_cell.angle_alpha   90.00
_cell.angle_beta   90.00
_cell.angle_gamma   90.00
#
_symmetry.space_group_name_H-M   'P 1'
#
loop_
_entity.id
_entity.type
_entity.pdbx_description
1 polymer ?
#
loop_
_entity_poly.entity_id
_entity_poly.type
_entity_poly.pdbx_seq_one_letter_code
_entity_poly.pdbx_strand_id
1 'polypeptide(L)'
;MLHFPGDIAAPAFSSLKQDIQEGGSRYNFTDVIVISKIRIRDVDVKVLPVNPHEGRLKKGRKKKMGKAAKKRAAAAALAEADVIYDNSEEALLYRDPLNCPYFQYPVQSEIERESKFSIITINGVNYRPFRRVSVLDREQFTVFVNLVSNS
;
A
#
# COMPACT_ATOMS: atom_id res chain seq x y z
N MET A 1 20.06 2.08 5.53
CA MET A 1 18.87 1.91 6.40
C MET A 1 19.40 1.41 7.73
N LEU A 2 18.77 1.70 8.88
CA LEU A 2 18.96 0.80 10.02
C LEU A 2 18.23 -0.48 9.60
N HIS A 3 18.98 -1.52 9.26
CA HIS A 3 18.43 -2.80 8.85
C HIS A 3 17.92 -3.49 10.11
N PHE A 4 16.72 -3.12 10.55
CA PHE A 4 16.07 -3.82 11.64
C PHE A 4 15.52 -5.15 11.12
N PRO A 5 15.71 -6.24 11.88
CA PRO A 5 15.07 -7.51 11.57
C PRO A 5 13.54 -7.36 11.69
N GLY A 6 12.79 -8.05 10.82
CA GLY A 6 11.32 -8.03 10.88
C GLY A 6 10.76 -8.48 12.23
N ASP A 7 11.49 -9.36 12.92
CA ASP A 7 11.16 -9.90 14.25
C ASP A 7 11.07 -8.83 15.35
N ILE A 8 11.50 -7.59 15.09
CA ILE A 8 11.32 -6.48 16.04
C ILE A 8 9.88 -5.95 16.06
N ALA A 9 9.07 -6.20 15.02
CA ALA A 9 7.73 -5.64 14.90
C ALA A 9 6.82 -6.14 16.03
N ALA A 10 6.73 -7.45 16.25
CA ALA A 10 5.90 -8.03 17.30
C ALA A 10 6.20 -7.50 18.73
N PRO A 11 7.45 -7.48 19.22
CA PRO A 11 7.75 -6.92 20.53
C PRO A 11 7.53 -5.40 20.59
N ALA A 12 7.81 -4.66 19.52
CA ALA A 12 7.53 -3.21 19.49
C ALA A 12 6.02 -2.93 19.59
N PHE A 13 5.19 -3.66 18.86
CA PHE A 13 3.73 -3.53 18.92
C PHE A 13 3.14 -4.05 20.23
N SER A 14 3.78 -5.04 20.87
CA SER A 14 3.42 -5.48 22.22
C SER A 14 3.64 -4.39 23.26
N SER A 15 4.79 -3.69 23.19
CA SER A 15 5.05 -2.52 24.04
C SER A 15 4.05 -1.40 23.79
N LEU A 16 3.77 -1.08 22.52
CA LEU A 16 2.77 -0.07 22.15
C LEU A 16 1.37 -0.41 22.69
N LYS A 17 0.97 -1.68 22.58
CA LYS A 17 -0.30 -2.18 23.11
C LYS A 17 -0.39 -1.95 24.63
N GLN A 18 0.68 -2.25 25.36
CA GLN A 18 0.75 -2.02 26.80
C GLN A 18 0.66 -0.52 27.13
N ASP A 19 1.41 0.33 26.42
CA ASP A 19 1.38 1.78 26.63
C ASP A 19 -0.03 2.37 26.42
N ILE A 20 -0.75 1.89 25.39
CA ILE A 20 -2.14 2.30 25.11
C ILE A 20 -3.07 1.88 26.26
N GLN A 21 -2.91 0.66 26.79
CA GLN A 21 -3.71 0.14 27.90
C GLN A 21 -3.45 0.90 29.20
N GLU A 22 -2.18 1.12 29.55
CA GLU A 22 -1.78 1.80 30.78
C GLU A 22 -2.09 3.31 30.74
N GLY A 23 -2.02 3.92 29.55
CA GLY A 23 -2.34 5.33 29.37
C GLY A 23 -3.83 5.68 29.54
N GLY A 24 -4.73 4.71 29.52
CA GLY A 24 -6.17 4.92 29.75
C GLY A 24 -6.76 5.99 28.82
N SER A 25 -7.36 7.04 29.40
CA SER A 25 -7.97 8.14 28.64
C SER A 25 -6.96 9.04 27.90
N ARG A 26 -5.66 8.94 28.21
CA ARG A 26 -4.59 9.71 27.54
C ARG A 26 -4.47 9.36 26.07
N TYR A 27 -4.73 8.11 25.71
CA TYR A 27 -4.64 7.60 24.34
C TYR A 27 -6.03 7.29 23.77
N ASN A 28 -6.92 8.28 23.83
CA ASN A 28 -8.27 8.21 23.28
C ASN A 28 -8.34 8.80 21.86
N PHE A 29 -7.51 8.31 20.94
CA PHE A 29 -7.55 8.71 19.53
C PHE A 29 -8.80 8.15 18.85
N THR A 30 -9.42 8.97 17.99
CA THR A 30 -10.54 8.58 17.13
C THR A 30 -10.05 8.05 15.78
N ASP A 31 -8.99 8.66 15.28
CA ASP A 31 -8.43 8.42 13.96
C ASP A 31 -6.92 8.21 14.07
N VAL A 32 -6.42 7.21 13.35
CA VAL A 32 -4.99 6.91 13.23
C VAL A 32 -4.59 6.95 11.76
N ILE A 33 -3.57 7.75 11.44
CA ILE A 33 -3.03 7.84 10.09
C ILE A 33 -1.77 6.97 10.02
N VAL A 34 -1.82 5.93 9.18
CA VAL A 34 -0.67 5.07 8.89
C VAL A 34 -0.09 5.46 7.53
N ILE A 35 1.20 5.80 7.50
CA ILE A 35 1.92 6.18 6.28
C ILE A 35 2.94 5.09 5.94
N SER A 36 2.52 4.18 5.08
CA SER A 36 3.32 3.07 4.58
C SER A 36 4.26 3.49 3.47
N LYS A 37 5.47 2.92 3.46
CA LYS A 37 6.33 2.90 2.29
C LYS A 37 6.14 1.58 1.57
N ILE A 38 5.72 1.66 0.31
CA ILE A 38 5.51 0.49 -0.53
C ILE A 38 6.21 0.67 -1.86
N ARG A 39 6.39 -0.44 -2.57
CA ARG A 39 6.78 -0.42 -3.98
C ARG A 39 5.75 -1.15 -4.80
N ILE A 40 5.26 -0.48 -5.83
CA ILE A 40 4.21 -1.00 -6.69
C ILE A 40 4.85 -1.36 -8.02
N ARG A 41 4.53 -2.54 -8.52
CA ARG A 41 4.94 -2.98 -9.84
C ARG A 41 4.63 -1.90 -10.87
N ASP A 42 5.57 -1.64 -11.77
CA ASP A 42 5.37 -0.69 -12.84
C ASP A 42 4.24 -1.20 -13.73
N VAL A 43 3.10 -0.52 -13.67
CA VAL A 43 1.94 -0.83 -14.50
C VAL A 43 2.08 0.03 -15.74
N ASP A 44 2.25 -0.59 -16.90
CA ASP A 44 2.16 0.11 -18.17
C ASP A 44 0.73 0.67 -18.32
N VAL A 45 0.50 1.91 -17.87
CA VAL A 45 -0.80 2.60 -17.98
C VAL A 45 -1.24 2.78 -19.45
N LYS A 46 -0.37 2.44 -20.41
CA LYS A 46 -0.67 2.35 -21.85
C LYS A 46 -1.41 1.06 -22.26
N VAL A 47 -1.36 0.01 -21.45
CA VAL A 47 -2.01 -1.28 -21.69
C VAL A 47 -2.99 -1.53 -20.53
N LEU A 48 -4.14 -0.87 -20.59
CA LEU A 48 -5.27 -1.29 -19.76
C LEU A 48 -5.66 -2.71 -20.20
N PRO A 49 -5.73 -3.69 -19.29
CA PRO A 49 -6.32 -4.99 -19.60
C PRO A 49 -7.80 -4.76 -19.91
N VAL A 50 -8.17 -4.96 -21.17
CA VAL A 50 -9.55 -5.25 -21.54
C VAL A 50 -9.79 -6.68 -21.07
N ASN A 51 -10.76 -6.88 -20.17
CA ASN A 51 -11.15 -8.19 -19.64
C ASN A 51 -11.07 -9.31 -20.70
N PRO A 52 -10.41 -10.44 -20.45
CA PRO A 52 -10.30 -11.54 -21.41
C PRO A 52 -11.51 -12.48 -21.36
N HIS A 53 -12.71 -11.92 -21.22
CA HIS A 53 -13.95 -12.66 -21.43
C HIS A 53 -14.88 -11.83 -22.28
N GLU A 54 -14.64 -11.84 -23.59
CA GLU A 54 -15.69 -11.88 -24.61
C GLU A 54 -15.05 -12.00 -26.01
N GLY A 55 -15.63 -12.88 -26.81
CA GLY A 55 -15.09 -13.31 -28.09
C GLY A 55 -14.85 -12.18 -29.10
N ARG A 56 -13.84 -12.41 -29.95
CA ARG A 56 -13.79 -12.03 -31.37
C ARG A 56 -14.75 -10.91 -31.81
N LEU A 57 -14.42 -9.63 -31.60
CA LEU A 57 -15.02 -8.55 -32.40
C LEU A 57 -14.04 -7.40 -32.71
N LYS A 58 -13.73 -7.33 -34.01
CA LYS A 58 -13.51 -6.15 -34.90
C LYS A 58 -12.70 -4.95 -34.37
N LYS A 59 -11.63 -4.63 -35.12
CA LYS A 59 -10.87 -3.36 -35.11
C LYS A 59 -11.81 -2.14 -35.18
N GLY A 60 -12.21 -1.61 -34.02
CA GLY A 60 -13.02 -0.42 -33.86
C GLY A 60 -12.22 0.75 -33.29
N ARG A 61 -12.45 1.94 -33.85
CA ARG A 61 -11.87 3.25 -33.46
C ARG A 61 -11.65 3.41 -31.94
N LYS A 62 -10.41 3.73 -31.54
CA LYS A 62 -10.07 4.23 -30.20
C LYS A 62 -10.89 5.49 -29.89
N LYS A 63 -11.98 5.37 -29.14
CA LYS A 63 -12.68 6.53 -28.55
C LYS A 63 -11.71 7.22 -27.58
N LYS A 64 -11.46 8.51 -27.74
CA LYS A 64 -10.67 9.31 -26.79
C LYS A 64 -11.38 9.26 -25.43
N MET A 65 -10.80 8.59 -24.45
CA MET A 65 -11.30 8.63 -23.07
C MET A 65 -11.10 10.03 -22.49
N GLY A 66 -12.14 10.56 -21.84
CA GLY A 66 -12.05 11.83 -21.11
C GLY A 66 -11.08 11.76 -19.93
N LYS A 67 -10.60 12.93 -19.47
CA LYS A 67 -9.60 13.05 -18.39
C LYS A 67 -10.00 12.32 -17.11
N ALA A 68 -11.27 12.42 -16.72
CA ALA A 68 -11.81 11.75 -15.53
C ALA A 68 -11.81 10.21 -15.66
N ALA A 69 -12.24 9.68 -16.81
CA ALA A 69 -12.23 8.24 -17.08
C ALA A 69 -10.80 7.68 -17.08
N LYS A 70 -9.84 8.40 -17.67
CA LYS A 70 -8.42 8.03 -17.64
C LYS A 70 -7.86 7.99 -16.21
N LYS A 71 -8.24 8.95 -15.36
CA LYS A 71 -7.83 8.97 -13.94
C LYS A 71 -8.39 7.77 -13.17
N ARG A 72 -9.66 7.41 -13.38
CA ARG A 72 -10.29 6.24 -12.75
C ARG A 72 -9.64 4.93 -13.20
N ALA A 73 -9.41 4.75 -14.50
CA ALA A 73 -8.77 3.55 -15.04
C ALA A 73 -7.33 3.39 -14.52
N ALA A 74 -6.57 4.49 -14.44
CA ALA A 74 -5.23 4.46 -13.84
C ALA A 74 -5.26 4.12 -12.35
N ALA A 75 -6.24 4.63 -11.59
CA ALA A 75 -6.40 4.29 -10.18
C ALA A 75 -6.77 2.81 -9.98
N ALA A 76 -7.66 2.25 -10.80
CA ALA A 76 -8.05 0.85 -10.74
C ALA A 76 -6.87 -0.09 -11.09
N ALA A 77 -6.14 0.20 -12.17
CA ALA A 77 -4.96 -0.58 -12.55
C ALA A 77 -3.87 -0.55 -11.46
N LEU A 78 -3.77 0.54 -10.71
CA LEU A 78 -2.84 0.66 -9.59
C LEU A 78 -3.31 -0.10 -8.33
N ALA A 79 -4.62 -0.31 -8.16
CA ALA A 79 -5.18 -1.11 -7.07
C ALA A 79 -4.93 -2.62 -7.27
N GLU A 80 -4.93 -3.07 -8.54
CA GLU A 80 -4.70 -4.47 -8.93
C GLU A 80 -3.21 -4.84 -9.11
N ALA A 81 -2.30 -3.87 -9.04
CA ALA A 81 -0.88 -4.10 -9.27
C ALA A 81 -0.22 -4.80 -8.08
N ASP A 82 0.78 -5.64 -8.36
CA ASP A 82 1.57 -6.32 -7.32
C ASP A 82 2.27 -5.28 -6.40
N VAL A 83 2.08 -5.42 -5.09
CA VAL A 83 2.62 -4.52 -4.07
C VAL A 83 3.64 -5.24 -3.21
N ILE A 84 4.82 -4.62 -3.08
CA ILE A 84 5.87 -5.00 -2.13
C ILE A 84 5.80 -4.01 -0.97
N TYR A 85 5.71 -4.54 0.25
CA TYR A 85 5.76 -3.74 1.48
C TYR A 85 7.19 -3.71 2.00
N ASP A 86 7.68 -2.53 2.38
CA ASP A 86 9.00 -2.42 3.00
C ASP A 86 9.01 -3.00 4.42
N ASN A 87 7.86 -2.92 5.09
CA ASN A 87 7.57 -3.52 6.39
C ASN A 87 6.45 -4.55 6.18
N SER A 88 6.70 -5.84 6.41
CA SER A 88 5.75 -6.90 6.03
C SER A 88 4.44 -6.86 6.81
N GLU A 89 4.47 -6.40 8.05
CA GLU A 89 3.33 -6.23 8.93
C GLU A 89 2.31 -5.24 8.36
N GLU A 90 2.75 -4.22 7.61
CA GLU A 90 1.85 -3.23 6.99
C GLU A 90 0.93 -3.86 5.94
N ALA A 91 1.26 -5.04 5.41
CA ALA A 91 0.39 -5.77 4.50
C ALA A 91 -0.94 -6.19 5.16
N LEU A 92 -0.95 -6.36 6.49
CA LEU A 92 -2.13 -6.79 7.25
C LEU A 92 -3.26 -5.75 7.21
N LEU A 93 -2.92 -4.46 7.04
CA LEU A 93 -3.90 -3.37 6.91
C LEU A 93 -4.85 -3.56 5.72
N TYR A 94 -4.44 -4.30 4.70
CA TYR A 94 -5.13 -4.42 3.41
C TYR A 94 -5.67 -5.83 3.17
N ARG A 95 -5.80 -6.63 4.23
CA ARG A 95 -6.37 -7.98 4.22
C ARG A 95 -7.52 -8.05 5.23
N ASP A 96 -8.32 -9.11 5.14
CA ASP A 96 -9.32 -9.40 6.16
C ASP A 96 -8.65 -9.58 7.54
N PRO A 97 -9.23 -9.03 8.62
CA PRO A 97 -10.53 -8.35 8.70
C PRO A 97 -10.49 -6.82 8.49
N LEU A 98 -9.32 -6.21 8.23
CA LEU A 98 -9.13 -4.76 8.29
C LEU A 98 -9.59 -4.03 7.02
N ASN A 99 -9.15 -4.49 5.84
CA ASN A 99 -9.45 -3.90 4.53
C ASN A 99 -9.44 -2.35 4.51
N CYS A 100 -8.43 -1.74 5.13
CA CYS A 100 -8.42 -0.31 5.39
C CYS A 100 -8.48 0.50 4.08
N PRO A 101 -9.31 1.56 4.01
CA PRO A 101 -9.30 2.45 2.87
C PRO A 101 -7.97 3.19 2.82
N TYR A 102 -7.46 3.38 1.61
CA TYR A 102 -6.20 4.08 1.40
C TYR A 102 -6.22 4.94 0.15
N PHE A 103 -5.35 5.93 0.13
CA PHE A 103 -4.88 6.52 -1.11
C PHE A 103 -3.36 6.42 -1.18
N GLN A 104 -2.82 6.47 -2.39
CA GLN A 104 -1.38 6.37 -2.58
C GLN A 104 -0.92 7.30 -3.69
N TYR A 105 0.32 7.77 -3.55
CA TYR A 105 0.93 8.68 -4.50
C TYR A 105 2.39 8.29 -4.74
N PRO A 106 2.88 8.46 -5.98
CA PRO A 106 4.26 8.16 -6.30
C PRO A 106 5.16 9.09 -5.52
N VAL A 107 6.24 8.55 -4.97
CA VAL A 107 7.33 9.37 -4.44
C VAL A 107 8.25 9.71 -5.60
N GLN A 108 8.70 10.96 -5.70
CA GLN A 108 9.77 11.29 -6.64
C GLN A 108 10.98 10.41 -6.29
N SER A 109 11.32 9.50 -7.19
CA SER A 109 12.57 8.76 -7.09
C SER A 109 13.70 9.75 -7.32
N GLU A 110 14.42 10.11 -6.26
CA GLU A 110 15.71 10.78 -6.42
C GLU A 110 16.62 9.89 -7.28
N ILE A 111 17.45 10.52 -8.12
CA ILE A 111 18.24 9.86 -9.18
C ILE A 111 19.29 8.90 -8.59
N GLU A 112 19.63 9.06 -7.32
CA GLU A 112 20.66 8.27 -6.65
C GLU A 112 20.15 6.84 -6.36
N ARG A 113 20.89 5.84 -6.85
CA ARG A 113 20.56 4.41 -6.62
C ARG A 113 20.54 4.02 -5.15
N GLU A 114 21.28 4.75 -4.30
CA GLU A 114 21.30 4.59 -2.86
C GLU A 114 20.11 5.25 -2.15
N SER A 115 19.28 6.01 -2.90
CA SER A 115 18.09 6.62 -2.34
C SER A 115 17.16 5.56 -1.78
N LYS A 116 16.60 5.85 -0.60
CA LYS A 116 15.59 5.00 0.03
C LYS A 116 14.37 4.83 -0.87
N PHE A 117 14.14 5.74 -1.82
CA PHE A 117 13.06 5.68 -2.80
C PHE A 117 13.59 5.32 -4.21
N SER A 118 14.61 4.48 -4.30
CA SER A 118 15.03 3.93 -5.58
C SER A 118 14.01 2.90 -6.09
N ILE A 119 13.90 2.84 -7.43
CA ILE A 119 13.17 1.78 -8.13
C ILE A 119 13.96 0.48 -7.94
N ILE A 120 13.28 -0.60 -7.56
CA ILE A 120 13.89 -1.93 -7.52
C ILE A 120 13.48 -2.73 -8.74
N THR A 121 14.39 -3.54 -9.27
CA THR A 121 14.11 -4.46 -10.37
C THR A 121 14.21 -5.88 -9.85
N ILE A 122 13.13 -6.65 -9.95
CA ILE A 122 13.08 -8.06 -9.57
C ILE A 122 12.68 -8.84 -10.82
N ASN A 123 13.50 -9.80 -11.26
CA ASN A 123 13.24 -10.61 -12.46
C ASN A 123 12.90 -9.79 -13.72
N GLY A 124 13.57 -8.64 -13.90
CA GLY A 124 13.32 -7.72 -15.03
C GLY A 124 12.06 -6.86 -14.89
N VAL A 125 11.34 -6.96 -13.77
CA VAL A 125 10.16 -6.14 -13.47
C VAL A 125 10.53 -5.01 -12.52
N ASN A 126 10.20 -3.77 -12.90
CA ASN A 126 10.42 -2.59 -12.08
C ASN A 126 9.32 -2.43 -11.03
N TYR A 127 9.69 -2.02 -9.82
CA TYR A 127 8.77 -1.63 -8.76
C TYR A 127 9.12 -0.22 -8.30
N ARG A 128 8.18 0.71 -8.48
CA ARG A 128 8.34 2.13 -8.16
C ARG A 128 7.91 2.41 -6.73
N PRO A 129 8.57 3.33 -6.03
CA PRO A 129 8.20 3.71 -4.67
C PRO A 129 6.91 4.54 -4.61
N PHE A 130 6.06 4.24 -3.65
CA PHE A 130 4.87 5.00 -3.32
C PHE A 130 4.80 5.24 -1.81
N ARG A 131 4.12 6.32 -1.42
CA ARG A 131 3.53 6.42 -0.09
C ARG A 131 2.08 5.99 -0.19
N ARG A 132 1.69 5.09 0.70
CA ARG A 132 0.29 4.75 0.91
C ARG A 132 -0.13 5.29 2.27
N VAL A 133 -1.24 6.01 2.27
CA VAL A 133 -1.80 6.65 3.46
C VAL A 133 -3.14 5.99 3.74
N SER A 134 -3.26 5.42 4.94
CA SER A 134 -4.45 4.75 5.42
C SER A 134 -4.96 5.48 6.65
N VAL A 135 -6.28 5.64 6.73
CA VAL A 135 -6.94 6.21 7.90
C VAL A 135 -7.70 5.08 8.57
N LEU A 136 -7.37 4.83 9.83
CA LEU A 136 -7.97 3.80 10.66
C LEU A 136 -8.79 4.46 11.75
N ASP A 137 -9.95 3.88 12.05
CA ASP A 137 -10.59 4.16 13.33
C ASP A 137 -9.86 3.43 14.48
N ARG A 138 -10.29 3.71 15.70
CA ARG A 138 -9.73 3.09 16.91
C ARG A 138 -9.83 1.56 16.90
N GLU A 139 -10.93 1.00 16.41
CA GLU A 139 -11.18 -0.44 16.43
C GLU A 139 -10.25 -1.15 15.43
N GLN A 140 -10.18 -0.62 14.21
CA GLN A 140 -9.24 -1.06 13.18
C GLN A 140 -7.79 -0.98 13.66
N PHE A 141 -7.41 0.13 14.30
CA PHE A 141 -6.05 0.25 14.82
C PHE A 141 -5.77 -0.75 15.94
N THR A 142 -6.73 -0.98 16.82
CA THR A 142 -6.60 -1.99 17.89
C THR A 142 -6.44 -3.40 17.31
N VAL A 143 -7.24 -3.75 16.29
CA VAL A 143 -7.12 -5.03 15.59
C VAL A 143 -5.76 -5.14 14.91
N PHE A 144 -5.29 -4.10 14.23
CA PHE A 144 -3.97 -4.08 13.62
C PHE A 144 -2.86 -4.30 14.64
N VAL A 145 -2.85 -3.55 15.74
CA VAL A 145 -1.86 -3.71 16.81
C VAL A 145 -1.84 -5.13 17.36
N ASN A 146 -3.01 -5.74 17.56
CA ASN A 146 -3.12 -7.12 18.03
C ASN A 146 -2.60 -8.15 17.02
N LEU A 147 -2.84 -7.95 15.72
CA LEU A 147 -2.34 -8.85 14.69
C LEU A 147 -0.81 -8.82 14.64
N VAL A 148 -0.22 -7.62 14.67
CA VAL A 148 1.24 -7.46 14.61
C VAL A 148 1.91 -7.96 15.89
N SER A 149 1.33 -7.69 17.07
CA SER A 149 1.91 -8.15 18.35
C SER A 149 1.96 -9.68 18.48
N ASN A 150 1.11 -10.38 17.72
CA ASN A 150 0.98 -11.85 17.76
C ASN A 150 1.62 -12.53 16.54
N SER A 151 2.32 -11.77 15.69
CA SER A 151 3.01 -12.26 14.49
C SER A 151 4.33 -12.95 14.80
#